data_AF-A0AAI9GQT4-F1
#
_entry.id   AF-A0AAI9GQT4-F1
#
_cell.length_a   1.000
_cell.length_b   1.000
_cell.length_c   1.000
_cell.angle_alpha   90.00
_cell.angle_beta   90.00
_cell.angle_gamma   90.00
#
_symmetry.space_group_name_H-M   'P 1'
#
loop_
_entity.id
_entity.type
_entity.pdbx_description
1 polymer ?
#
loop_
_entity_poly.entity_id
_entity_poly.type
_entity_poly.pdbx_seq_one_letter_code
_entity_poly.pdbx_strand_id
1 'polypeptide(L)'
;MENELNQQYQNKLKEISNYDYSQWWMGQKKQRQEMKRSFIRSQSLWEKYRQEYCKSASAGAEGVDGYSLIVLNCQANMAIRRIEEIKMVHPDLSDG
;
A
#
# COMPACT_ATOMS: atom_id res chain seq x y z
N MET A 1 10.67 -3.96 8.23
CA MET A 1 9.56 -4.10 7.27
C MET A 1 8.58 -2.93 7.34
N GLU A 2 7.92 -2.66 8.48
CA GLU A 2 6.96 -1.54 8.57
C GLU A 2 7.56 -0.17 8.21
N ASN A 3 8.80 0.10 8.65
CA ASN A 3 9.52 1.33 8.28
C ASN A 3 9.74 1.46 6.77
N GLU A 4 10.06 0.34 6.11
CA GLU A 4 10.27 0.32 4.66
C GLU A 4 8.95 0.53 3.91
N LEU A 5 7.88 -0.14 4.32
CA LEU A 5 6.55 0.07 3.77
C LEU A 5 6.12 1.53 3.89
N ASN A 6 6.27 2.12 5.08
CA ASN A 6 5.94 3.52 5.32
C ASN A 6 6.79 4.46 4.46
N GLN A 7 8.09 4.17 4.32
CA GLN A 7 8.96 4.96 3.47
C GLN A 7 8.54 4.89 2.00
N GLN A 8 8.25 3.69 1.47
CA GLN A 8 7.80 3.51 0.09
C GLN A 8 6.45 4.20 -0.17
N TYR A 9 5.51 4.09 0.77
CA TYR A 9 4.24 4.80 0.71
C TYR A 9 4.44 6.32 0.67
N GLN A 10 5.26 6.90 1.55
CA GLN A 10 5.51 8.35 1.59
C GLN A 10 6.22 8.84 0.33
N ASN A 11 7.20 8.08 -0.17
CA ASN A 11 7.89 8.39 -1.42
C ASN A 11 6.91 8.43 -2.59
N LYS A 12 6.06 7.39 -2.74
CA LYS A 12 5.07 7.34 -3.82
C LYS A 12 4.01 8.43 -3.67
N LEU A 13 3.57 8.74 -2.46
CA LEU A 13 2.62 9.83 -2.21
C LEU A 13 3.20 11.19 -2.60
N LYS A 14 4.50 11.41 -2.35
CA LYS A 14 5.23 12.61 -2.76
C LYS A 14 5.35 12.69 -4.29
N GLU A 15 5.67 11.57 -4.93
CA GLU A 15 5.75 11.46 -6.40
C GLU A 15 4.40 11.81 -7.05
N ILE A 16 3.31 11.15 -6.65
CA ILE A 16 1.94 11.45 -7.11
C ILE A 16 1.58 12.91 -6.84
N SER A 17 1.98 13.44 -5.68
CA SER A 17 1.69 14.83 -5.32
C SER A 17 2.45 15.84 -6.15
N ASN A 18 3.63 15.53 -6.68
CA ASN A 18 4.50 16.50 -7.35
C ASN A 18 4.64 16.30 -8.86
N TYR A 19 4.08 15.21 -9.42
CA TYR A 19 4.12 14.93 -10.85
C TYR A 19 3.45 16.05 -11.67
N ASP A 20 4.02 16.33 -12.84
CA ASP A 20 3.49 17.31 -13.80
C ASP A 20 2.46 16.66 -14.72
N TYR A 21 1.19 16.80 -14.34
CA TYR A 21 0.06 16.25 -15.08
C TYR A 21 -0.34 17.08 -16.31
N SER A 22 0.40 18.15 -16.66
CA SER A 22 0.15 18.92 -17.88
C SER A 22 0.30 18.08 -19.16
N GLN A 23 1.01 16.95 -19.07
CA GLN A 23 1.16 15.96 -20.14
C GLN A 23 -0.12 15.14 -20.41
N TRP A 24 -1.12 15.18 -19.52
CA TRP A 24 -2.37 14.45 -19.71
C TRP A 24 -3.35 15.27 -20.54
N TRP A 25 -3.55 14.88 -21.81
CA TRP A 25 -4.38 15.61 -22.78
C TRP A 25 -5.84 15.84 -22.34
N MET A 26 -6.35 15.06 -21.37
CA MET A 26 -7.69 15.16 -20.78
C MET A 26 -7.70 15.45 -19.27
N GLY A 27 -6.57 15.81 -18.65
CA GLY A 27 -6.38 15.67 -17.20
C GLY A 27 -6.04 16.93 -16.41
N GLN A 28 -7.05 17.70 -16.01
CA GLN A 28 -6.91 18.79 -15.06
C GLN A 28 -6.66 18.31 -13.61
N LYS A 29 -6.34 19.27 -12.70
CA LYS A 29 -6.21 19.18 -11.23
C LYS A 29 -7.08 18.09 -10.56
N LYS A 30 -8.30 17.86 -11.03
CA LYS A 30 -9.22 16.84 -10.52
C LYS A 30 -8.63 15.42 -10.60
N GLN A 31 -8.02 15.02 -11.72
CA GLN A 31 -7.48 13.66 -11.86
C GLN A 31 -6.28 13.43 -10.92
N ARG A 32 -5.40 14.43 -10.75
CA ARG A 32 -4.34 14.41 -9.72
C ARG A 32 -4.91 14.23 -8.32
N GLN A 33 -5.96 14.98 -7.97
CA GLN A 33 -6.58 14.86 -6.65
C GLN A 33 -7.23 13.49 -6.47
N GLU A 34 -7.89 12.95 -7.49
CA GLU A 34 -8.51 11.62 -7.42
C GLU A 34 -7.48 10.48 -7.33
N MET A 35 -6.36 10.53 -8.08
CA MET A 35 -5.27 9.56 -7.94
C MET A 35 -4.70 9.57 -6.53
N LYS A 36 -4.36 10.76 -6.00
CA LYS A 36 -3.85 10.92 -4.63
C LYS A 36 -4.84 10.39 -3.59
N ARG A 37 -6.12 10.77 -3.69
CA ARG A 37 -7.18 10.32 -2.77
C ARG A 37 -7.35 8.80 -2.84
N SER A 38 -7.32 8.22 -4.03
CA SER A 38 -7.47 6.78 -4.24
C SER A 38 -6.28 6.01 -3.67
N PHE A 39 -5.05 6.52 -3.86
CA PHE A 39 -3.83 5.92 -3.29
C PHE A 39 -3.82 5.95 -1.75
N ILE A 40 -4.15 7.09 -1.13
CA ILE A 40 -4.27 7.20 0.33
C ILE A 40 -5.36 6.25 0.86
N ARG A 41 -6.53 6.24 0.20
CA ARG A 41 -7.64 5.38 0.60
C ARG A 41 -7.30 3.90 0.45
N SER A 42 -6.62 3.50 -0.62
CA SER A 42 -6.23 2.11 -0.83
C SER A 42 -5.26 1.63 0.24
N GLN A 43 -4.30 2.47 0.64
CA GLN A 43 -3.39 2.14 1.74
C GLN A 43 -4.13 1.93 3.07
N SER A 44 -5.05 2.83 3.42
CA SER A 44 -5.84 2.71 4.65
C SER A 44 -6.75 1.46 4.67
N LEU A 45 -7.35 1.12 3.52
CA LEU A 45 -8.16 -0.10 3.40
C LEU A 45 -7.27 -1.35 3.48
N TRP A 46 -6.12 -1.32 2.83
CA TRP A 46 -5.16 -2.42 2.85
C TRP A 46 -4.64 -2.70 4.27
N GLU A 47 -4.40 -1.67 5.09
CA GLU A 47 -3.95 -1.86 6.48
C GLU A 47 -4.96 -2.65 7.32
N LYS A 48 -6.25 -2.34 7.15
CA LYS A 48 -7.35 -3.08 7.79
C LYS A 48 -7.44 -4.51 7.26
N TYR A 49 -7.38 -4.66 5.93
CA TYR A 49 -7.38 -5.97 5.29
C TYR A 49 -6.21 -6.84 5.79
N ARG A 50 -5.00 -6.30 5.88
CA ARG A 50 -3.82 -7.02 6.41
C ARG A 50 -4.07 -7.56 7.81
N GLN A 51 -4.64 -6.75 8.70
CA GLN A 51 -4.91 -7.15 10.08
C GLN A 51 -5.91 -8.31 10.15
N GLU A 52 -7.06 -8.16 9.49
CA GLU A 52 -8.11 -9.18 9.48
C GLU A 52 -7.66 -10.46 8.78
N TYR A 53 -6.98 -10.33 7.64
CA TYR A 53 -6.44 -11.46 6.90
C TYR A 53 -5.43 -12.25 7.73
N CYS A 54 -4.46 -11.59 8.37
CA CYS A 54 -3.45 -12.30 9.15
C CYS A 54 -3.99 -12.94 10.43
N LYS A 55 -5.05 -12.38 11.02
CA LYS A 55 -5.79 -13.04 12.09
C LYS A 55 -6.46 -14.31 11.57
N SER A 56 -7.20 -14.21 10.47
CA SER A 56 -7.88 -15.37 9.87
C SER A 56 -6.89 -16.46 9.42
N ALA A 57 -5.79 -16.08 8.78
CA ALA A 57 -4.77 -17.01 8.28
C ALA A 57 -4.03 -17.73 9.41
N SER A 58 -3.98 -17.12 10.60
CA SER A 58 -3.27 -17.66 11.77
C SER A 58 -4.20 -18.30 12.80
N ALA A 59 -5.52 -18.31 12.57
CA ALA A 59 -6.51 -18.73 13.57
C ALA A 59 -6.29 -20.16 14.10
N GLY A 60 -5.78 -21.07 13.26
CA GLY A 60 -5.47 -22.44 13.68
C GLY A 60 -4.33 -22.56 14.71
N ALA A 61 -3.54 -21.50 14.91
CA ALA A 61 -2.50 -21.41 15.92
C ALA A 61 -2.91 -20.57 17.15
N GLU A 62 -4.16 -20.10 17.20
CA GLU A 62 -4.66 -19.32 18.34
C GLU A 62 -4.58 -20.15 19.64
N GLY A 63 -4.01 -19.56 20.69
CA GLY A 63 -3.77 -20.24 21.98
C GLY A 63 -2.49 -21.07 22.06
N VAL A 64 -1.71 -21.17 20.97
CA VAL A 64 -0.38 -21.79 20.98
C VAL A 64 0.68 -20.75 21.35
N ASP A 65 1.71 -21.17 22.09
CA ASP A 65 2.88 -20.32 22.34
C ASP A 65 3.53 -19.89 21.01
N GLY A 66 3.85 -18.60 20.88
CA GLY A 66 4.34 -18.02 19.63
C GLY A 66 3.27 -17.61 18.60
N TYR A 67 1.97 -17.70 18.91
CA TYR A 67 0.89 -17.20 18.03
C TYR A 67 1.11 -15.76 17.54
N SER A 68 1.55 -14.87 18.44
CA SER A 68 1.83 -13.47 18.10
C SER A 68 2.93 -13.34 17.04
N LEU A 69 3.97 -14.18 17.09
CA LEU A 69 5.04 -14.20 16.09
C LEU A 69 4.53 -14.70 14.72
N ILE A 70 3.63 -15.67 14.71
CA ILE A 70 3.00 -16.17 13.48
C ILE A 70 2.21 -15.05 12.80
N VAL A 71 1.40 -14.32 13.56
CA VAL A 71 0.63 -13.16 13.05
C VAL A 71 1.58 -12.08 12.53
N LEU A 72 2.64 -11.74 13.27
CA LEU A 72 3.64 -10.74 12.85
C LEU A 72 4.34 -11.14 11.55
N ASN A 73 4.70 -12.42 11.39
CA ASN A 73 5.32 -12.93 10.16
C ASN A 73 4.37 -12.83 8.96
N CYS A 74 3.08 -13.14 9.15
CA CYS A 74 2.08 -12.90 8.11
C CYS A 74 2.03 -11.41 7.72
N GLN A 75 1.99 -10.51 8.70
CA GLN A 75 1.93 -9.07 8.45
C GLN A 75 3.18 -8.55 7.72
N ALA A 76 4.36 -9.10 8.03
CA ALA A 76 5.60 -8.78 7.34
C ALA A 76 5.57 -9.22 5.86
N ASN A 77 5.10 -10.44 5.59
CA ASN A 77 4.96 -10.94 4.21
C ASN A 77 3.96 -10.12 3.39
N MET A 78 2.85 -9.70 4.00
CA MET A 78 1.88 -8.81 3.37
C MET A 78 2.50 -7.45 3.03
N ALA A 79 3.33 -6.90 3.93
CA ALA A 79 4.02 -5.62 3.70
C ALA A 79 4.98 -5.68 2.50
N ILE A 80 5.70 -6.81 2.31
CA ILE A 80 6.55 -7.01 1.12
C ILE A 80 5.73 -6.91 -0.17
N ARG A 81 4.60 -7.64 -0.25
CA ARG A 81 3.70 -7.59 -1.42
C ARG A 81 3.14 -6.19 -1.66
N ARG A 82 2.80 -5.48 -0.59
CA ARG A 82 2.28 -4.11 -0.70
C ARG A 82 3.34 -3.14 -1.21
N ILE A 83 4.60 -3.31 -0.85
CA ILE A 83 5.70 -2.52 -1.42
C ILE A 83 5.78 -2.72 -2.94
N GLU A 84 5.61 -3.95 -3.43
CA GLU A 84 5.58 -4.25 -4.87
C GLU A 84 4.38 -3.58 -5.55
N GLU A 85 3.18 -3.67 -4.99
CA GLU A 85 1.99 -2.97 -5.49
C GLU A 85 2.18 -1.44 -5.52
N ILE A 86 2.79 -0.86 -4.48
CA ILE A 86 3.08 0.59 -4.42
C ILE A 86 4.02 1.00 -5.54
N LYS A 87 5.03 0.17 -5.85
CA LYS A 87 5.99 0.45 -6.92
C LYS A 87 5.31 0.53 -8.29
N MET A 88 4.33 -0.33 -8.55
CA MET A 88 3.54 -0.36 -9.79
C MET A 88 2.57 0.83 -9.96
N VAL A 89 2.39 1.67 -8.94
CA VAL A 89 1.58 2.88 -9.09
C VAL A 89 2.42 3.95 -9.78
N HIS A 90 2.15 4.24 -11.04
CA HIS A 90 2.87 5.26 -11.79
C HIS A 90 1.96 6.43 -12.17
N PRO A 91 2.36 7.68 -11.86
CA PRO A 91 1.63 8.87 -12.28
C PRO A 91 1.91 9.27 -13.74
N ASP A 92 2.91 8.67 -14.39
CA ASP A 92 3.08 8.75 -15.84
C ASP A 92 2.30 7.63 -16.55
N LEU A 93 2.15 7.76 -17.87
CA LEU A 93 1.53 6.74 -18.72
C LEU A 93 2.51 5.60 -19.07
N SER A 94 3.59 5.42 -18.29
CA SER A 94 4.51 4.32 -18.54
C SER A 94 3.84 3.00 -18.17
N ASP A 95 4.15 1.95 -18.93
CA ASP A 95 3.77 0.58 -18.55
C ASP A 95 4.53 0.26 -17.26
N GLY A 96 3.82 0.30 -16.14
CA GLY A 96 4.35 -0.01 -14.80
C GLY A 96 4.94 -1.41 -14.66
#